data_AF-A0A965H2G6-F1
#
_entry.id   AF-A0A965H2G6-F1
#
_cell.length_a   1.000
_cell.length_b   1.000
_cell.length_c   1.000
_cell.angle_alpha   90.00
_cell.angle_beta   90.00
_cell.angle_gamma   90.00
#
_symmetry.space_group_name_H-M   'P 1'
#
loop_
_entity.id
_entity.type
_entity.pdbx_description
1 polymer ?
#
loop_
_entity_poly.entity_id
_entity_poly.type
_entity_poly.pdbx_seq_one_letter_code
_entity_poly.pdbx_strand_id
1 'polypeptide(L)'
;MNQLREEVIAREIFTQEAVKLGLQNTEDYKQQMELARQSVLIRQLFTKQQELLKPSEADIKAEYDKVANENKGNEYRASHILVETEAQAKDVIAQLGKGAKFEELAKKLSKDPGSGANGGDLDWATATTFVKPFSEAMVALKKGEVSTAPVQTQ
;
A
#
# COMPACT_ATOMS: atom_id res chain seq x y z
N MET A 1 -17.78 24.71 -31.76
CA MET A 1 -17.12 26.00 -32.06
C MET A 1 -17.88 27.21 -31.50
N ASN A 2 -19.21 27.27 -31.56
CA ASN A 2 -19.97 28.41 -31.00
C ASN A 2 -19.84 28.55 -29.48
N GLN A 3 -19.90 27.46 -28.71
CA GLN A 3 -19.79 27.51 -27.23
C GLN A 3 -18.43 28.05 -26.74
N LEU A 4 -17.31 27.59 -27.31
CA LEU A 4 -15.97 28.09 -26.94
C LEU A 4 -15.80 29.58 -27.26
N ARG A 5 -16.38 30.04 -28.37
CA ARG A 5 -16.38 31.47 -28.74
C ARG A 5 -17.18 32.29 -27.74
N GLU A 6 -18.37 31.82 -27.37
CA GLU A 6 -19.23 32.48 -26.36
C GLU A 6 -18.55 32.53 -25.00
N GLU A 7 -17.86 31.47 -24.58
CA GLU A 7 -17.10 31.43 -23.32
C GLU A 7 -15.96 32.46 -23.27
N VAL A 8 -15.18 32.57 -24.35
CA VAL A 8 -14.10 33.58 -24.44
C VAL A 8 -14.66 34.99 -24.43
N ILE A 9 -15.77 35.24 -25.14
CA ILE A 9 -16.45 36.54 -25.14
C ILE A 9 -16.95 36.88 -23.74
N ALA A 10 -17.62 35.95 -23.06
CA ALA A 10 -18.14 36.16 -21.71
C ALA A 10 -17.00 36.44 -20.71
N ARG A 11 -15.91 35.67 -20.79
CA ARG A 11 -14.72 35.88 -19.94
C ARG A 11 -14.12 37.27 -20.14
N GLU A 12 -14.00 37.72 -21.38
CA GLU A 12 -13.47 39.06 -21.69
C GLU A 12 -14.39 40.16 -21.14
N ILE A 13 -15.71 40.05 -21.36
CA ILE A 13 -16.69 41.02 -20.84
C ILE A 13 -16.59 41.14 -19.31
N PHE A 14 -16.57 40.02 -18.58
CA PHE A 14 -16.45 40.04 -17.13
C PHE A 14 -15.11 40.60 -16.65
N THR A 15 -14.02 40.31 -17.36
CA THR A 15 -12.69 40.83 -17.04
C THR A 15 -12.66 42.36 -17.20
N GLN A 16 -13.24 42.88 -18.29
CA GLN A 16 -13.32 44.33 -18.52
C GLN A 16 -14.12 45.04 -17.43
N GLU A 17 -15.26 44.51 -17.02
CA GLU A 17 -16.07 45.11 -15.95
C GLU A 17 -15.33 45.06 -14.61
N ALA A 18 -14.67 43.94 -14.27
CA ALA A 18 -13.83 43.85 -13.07
C ALA A 18 -12.68 44.87 -13.07
N VAL A 19 -12.05 45.11 -14.22
CA VAL A 19 -10.99 46.11 -14.40
C VAL A 19 -11.52 47.54 -14.22
N LYS A 20 -12.69 47.82 -14.79
CA LYS A 20 -13.38 49.11 -14.68
C LYS A 20 -13.79 49.43 -13.24
N LEU A 21 -14.17 48.41 -12.47
CA LEU A 21 -14.43 48.53 -11.02
C LEU A 21 -13.15 48.64 -10.17
N GLY A 22 -11.97 48.50 -10.77
CA GLY A 22 -10.68 48.63 -10.09
C GLY A 22 -10.33 47.46 -9.18
N LEU A 23 -10.97 46.30 -9.32
CA LEU A 23 -10.78 45.14 -8.44
C LEU A 23 -9.32 44.64 -8.44
N GLN A 24 -8.61 44.80 -9.56
CA GLN A 24 -7.19 44.48 -9.71
C GLN A 24 -6.24 45.33 -8.83
N ASN A 25 -6.72 46.43 -8.28
CA ASN A 25 -5.94 47.31 -7.40
C ASN A 25 -6.15 46.99 -5.91
N THR A 26 -7.15 46.17 -5.59
CA THR A 26 -7.46 45.78 -4.21
C THR A 26 -6.32 44.96 -3.61
N GLU A 27 -6.18 45.04 -2.28
CA GLU A 27 -5.17 44.28 -1.56
C GLU A 27 -5.41 42.76 -1.64
N ASP A 28 -6.67 42.34 -1.55
CA ASP A 28 -7.06 40.93 -1.73
C ASP A 28 -6.64 40.39 -3.09
N TYR A 29 -6.93 41.10 -4.19
CA TYR A 29 -6.48 40.69 -5.52
C TYR A 29 -4.96 40.57 -5.60
N LYS A 30 -4.20 41.54 -5.08
CA LYS A 30 -2.73 41.51 -5.10
C LYS A 30 -2.17 40.30 -4.35
N GLN A 31 -2.74 39.99 -3.18
CA GLN A 31 -2.35 38.84 -2.38
C GLN A 31 -2.66 37.52 -3.10
N GLN A 32 -3.87 37.39 -3.67
CA GLN A 32 -4.25 36.21 -4.45
C GLN A 32 -3.34 36.03 -5.68
N MET A 33 -3.01 37.11 -6.37
CA MET A 33 -2.09 37.07 -7.52
C MET A 33 -0.66 36.70 -7.13
N GLU A 34 -0.18 37.16 -5.97
CA GLU A 34 1.14 36.79 -5.46
C GLU A 34 1.19 35.30 -5.07
N LEU A 35 0.16 34.79 -4.40
CA LEU A 35 0.04 33.36 -4.08
C LEU A 35 -0.03 32.50 -5.36
N ALA A 36 -0.80 32.95 -6.35
CA ALA A 36 -0.88 32.29 -7.65
C ALA A 36 0.49 32.30 -8.36
N ARG A 37 1.20 33.43 -8.34
CA ARG A 37 2.55 33.56 -8.90
C ARG A 37 3.53 32.59 -8.23
N GLN A 38 3.55 32.53 -6.90
CA GLN A 38 4.40 31.61 -6.14
C GLN A 38 4.09 30.15 -6.48
N SER A 39 2.80 29.78 -6.50
CA SER A 39 2.36 28.42 -6.83
C SER A 39 2.80 27.98 -8.22
N VAL A 40 2.65 28.86 -9.22
CA VAL A 40 3.11 28.60 -10.59
C VAL A 40 4.63 28.46 -10.64
N LEU A 41 5.38 29.31 -9.96
CA LEU A 41 6.85 29.21 -9.93
C LEU A 41 7.35 27.93 -9.27
N ILE A 42 6.76 27.52 -8.15
CA ILE A 42 7.11 26.27 -7.48
C ILE A 42 6.82 25.08 -8.40
N ARG A 43 5.66 25.06 -9.07
CA ARG A 43 5.33 24.02 -10.05
C ARG A 43 6.36 23.99 -11.19
N GLN A 44 6.72 25.14 -11.75
CA GLN A 44 7.71 25.23 -12.83
C GLN A 44 9.11 24.78 -12.36
N LEU A 45 9.49 25.10 -11.13
CA LEU A 45 10.74 24.61 -10.53
C LEU A 45 10.76 23.08 -10.46
N PHE A 46 9.69 22.45 -9.97
CA PHE A 46 9.61 20.99 -9.93
C PHE A 46 9.61 20.36 -11.32
N THR A 47 8.87 20.93 -12.28
CA THR A 47 8.91 20.46 -13.67
C THR A 47 10.34 20.56 -14.24
N LYS A 48 11.02 21.68 -14.02
CA LYS A 48 12.40 21.87 -14.48
C LYS A 48 13.36 20.89 -13.82
N GLN A 49 13.20 20.66 -12.52
CA GLN A 49 14.00 19.70 -11.77
C GLN A 49 13.77 18.27 -12.27
N GLN A 50 12.53 17.87 -12.56
CA GLN A 50 12.21 16.57 -13.14
C GLN A 50 12.84 16.36 -14.52
N GLU A 51 12.90 17.40 -15.36
CA GLU A 51 13.60 17.33 -16.65
C GLU A 51 15.11 17.11 -16.50
N LEU A 52 15.71 17.67 -15.44
CA LEU A 52 17.14 17.53 -15.12
C LEU A 52 17.45 16.20 -14.42
N LEU A 53 16.51 15.69 -13.62
CA LEU A 53 16.63 14.44 -12.86
C LEU A 53 16.08 13.24 -13.63
N LYS A 54 16.20 13.21 -14.96
CA LYS A 54 15.86 12.00 -15.72
C LYS A 54 16.80 10.88 -15.27
N PRO A 55 16.28 9.82 -14.62
CA PRO A 55 17.12 8.71 -14.19
C PRO A 55 17.84 8.14 -15.40
N SER A 56 19.14 7.87 -15.27
CA SER A 56 19.86 7.18 -16.34
C SER A 56 19.33 5.74 -16.46
N GLU A 57 19.55 5.11 -17.62
CA GLU A 57 19.24 3.67 -17.75
C GLU A 57 19.96 2.84 -16.68
N ALA A 58 21.14 3.26 -16.25
CA ALA A 58 21.88 2.62 -15.17
C ALA A 58 21.16 2.75 -13.81
N ASP A 59 20.60 3.91 -13.48
CA ASP A 59 19.82 4.13 -12.25
C ASP A 59 18.53 3.30 -12.26
N ILE A 60 17.83 3.29 -13.41
CA ILE A 60 16.63 2.47 -13.60
C ILE A 60 16.96 0.99 -13.43
N LYS A 61 18.04 0.52 -14.06
CA LYS A 61 18.47 -0.87 -13.96
C LYS A 61 18.89 -1.22 -12.54
N ALA A 62 19.61 -0.35 -11.85
CA ALA A 62 20.05 -0.57 -10.47
C ALA A 62 18.86 -0.71 -9.52
N GLU A 63 17.86 0.17 -9.63
CA GLU A 63 16.65 0.07 -8.80
C GLU A 63 15.82 -1.16 -9.18
N TYR A 64 15.68 -1.48 -10.48
CA TYR A 64 15.04 -2.71 -10.92
C TYR A 64 15.72 -3.96 -10.36
N ASP A 65 17.05 -4.07 -10.48
CA ASP A 65 17.80 -5.23 -10.01
C ASP A 65 17.68 -5.36 -8.48
N LYS A 66 17.70 -4.24 -7.75
CA LYS A 66 17.47 -4.21 -6.29
C LYS A 66 16.09 -4.75 -5.94
N VAL A 67 15.02 -4.17 -6.51
CA VAL A 67 13.64 -4.58 -6.25
C VAL A 67 13.43 -6.04 -6.68
N ALA A 68 13.95 -6.43 -7.84
CA ALA A 68 13.89 -7.81 -8.31
C ALA A 68 14.59 -8.75 -7.33
N ASN A 69 15.77 -8.39 -6.82
CA ASN A 69 16.49 -9.18 -5.82
C ASN A 69 15.75 -9.28 -4.47
N GLU A 70 15.14 -8.19 -4.01
CA GLU A 70 14.32 -8.19 -2.78
C GLU A 70 13.08 -9.07 -2.92
N ASN A 71 12.52 -9.15 -4.13
CA ASN A 71 11.36 -9.99 -4.45
C ASN A 71 11.76 -11.36 -5.02
N LYS A 72 13.05 -11.73 -5.00
CA LYS A 72 13.47 -13.10 -5.32
C LYS A 72 13.08 -14.02 -4.18
N GLY A 73 12.44 -15.13 -4.50
CA GLY A 73 12.14 -16.18 -3.54
C GLY A 73 10.87 -16.93 -3.89
N ASN A 74 10.50 -17.83 -3.00
CA ASN A 74 9.22 -18.51 -3.08
C ASN A 74 8.17 -17.66 -2.38
N GLU A 75 7.00 -17.58 -2.99
CA GLU A 75 5.79 -17.25 -2.27
C GLU A 75 5.21 -18.53 -1.64
N TYR A 76 4.60 -18.36 -0.49
CA TYR A 76 3.98 -19.43 0.29
C TYR A 76 2.53 -19.04 0.52
N ARG A 77 1.63 -19.99 0.30
CA ARG A 77 0.24 -19.88 0.75
C ARG A 77 0.06 -20.76 1.97
N ALA A 78 0.20 -20.16 3.13
CA ALA A 78 0.07 -20.83 4.43
C ALA A 78 -1.28 -20.49 5.07
N SER A 79 -1.71 -21.36 5.98
CA SER A 79 -2.81 -21.07 6.89
C SER A 79 -2.31 -21.14 8.34
N HIS A 80 -2.85 -20.31 9.22
CA HIS A 80 -2.45 -20.30 10.63
C HIS A 80 -3.63 -20.20 11.60
N ILE A 81 -3.39 -20.61 12.85
CA ILE A 81 -4.32 -20.48 13.96
C ILE A 81 -3.59 -19.75 15.07
N LEU A 82 -3.99 -18.50 15.33
CA LEU A 82 -3.43 -17.70 16.42
C LEU A 82 -4.22 -17.98 17.70
N VAL A 83 -3.51 -18.29 18.79
CA VAL A 83 -4.12 -18.50 20.11
C VAL A 83 -3.31 -17.77 21.17
N GLU A 84 -3.92 -17.52 22.33
CA GLU A 84 -3.31 -16.72 23.40
C GLU A 84 -2.24 -17.49 24.17
N THR A 85 -2.32 -18.83 24.20
CA THR A 85 -1.46 -19.65 25.06
C THR A 85 -0.91 -20.88 24.33
N GLU A 86 0.28 -21.32 24.75
CA GLU A 86 0.91 -22.55 24.25
C GLU A 86 0.02 -23.79 24.50
N ALA A 87 -0.70 -23.83 25.62
CA ALA A 87 -1.61 -24.92 25.95
C ALA A 87 -2.76 -25.04 24.93
N GLN A 88 -3.35 -23.91 24.52
CA GLN A 88 -4.36 -23.90 23.46
C GLN A 88 -3.77 -24.36 22.12
N ALA A 89 -2.54 -23.95 21.80
CA ALA A 89 -1.89 -24.36 20.55
C ALA A 89 -1.61 -25.88 20.54
N LYS A 90 -1.15 -26.43 21.66
CA LYS A 90 -0.96 -27.87 21.85
C LYS A 90 -2.26 -28.65 21.71
N ASP A 91 -3.37 -28.13 22.25
CA ASP A 91 -4.69 -28.75 22.09
C ASP A 91 -5.15 -28.75 20.63
N VAL A 92 -4.97 -27.64 19.90
CA VAL A 92 -5.25 -27.55 18.46
C VAL A 92 -4.44 -28.61 17.69
N ILE A 93 -3.14 -28.72 17.94
CA ILE A 93 -2.29 -29.74 17.29
C ILE A 93 -2.79 -31.16 17.61
N ALA A 94 -3.20 -31.43 18.85
CA ALA A 94 -3.75 -32.72 19.24
C ALA A 94 -5.09 -33.03 18.55
N GLN A 95 -5.95 -32.03 18.34
CA GLN A 95 -7.20 -32.20 17.60
C GLN A 95 -6.94 -32.47 16.11
N LEU A 96 -5.97 -31.77 15.51
CA LEU A 96 -5.53 -32.04 14.12
C LEU A 96 -4.98 -33.46 13.97
N GLY A 97 -4.18 -33.94 14.93
CA GLY A 97 -3.68 -35.31 14.97
C GLY A 97 -4.78 -36.38 15.09
N LYS A 98 -5.98 -36.01 15.55
CA LYS A 98 -7.18 -36.87 15.60
C LYS A 98 -8.06 -36.78 14.35
N GLY A 99 -7.66 -35.99 13.35
CA GLY A 99 -8.38 -35.84 12.09
C GLY A 99 -9.36 -34.66 12.02
N ALA A 100 -9.32 -33.73 12.97
CA ALA A 100 -10.06 -32.47 12.83
C ALA A 100 -9.57 -31.67 11.61
N LYS A 101 -10.45 -30.91 10.95
CA LYS A 101 -10.06 -30.07 9.80
C LYS A 101 -9.45 -28.75 10.27
N PHE A 102 -8.35 -28.36 9.65
CA PHE A 102 -7.64 -27.11 9.97
C PHE A 102 -8.53 -25.88 9.87
N GLU A 103 -9.23 -25.72 8.75
CA GLU A 103 -10.09 -24.55 8.49
C GLU A 103 -11.22 -24.41 9.52
N GLU A 104 -11.78 -25.53 9.99
CA GLU A 104 -12.85 -25.54 11.00
C GLU A 104 -12.31 -25.12 12.38
N LEU A 105 -11.12 -25.60 12.77
CA LEU A 105 -10.46 -25.18 14.00
C LEU A 105 -10.03 -23.71 13.92
N ALA A 106 -9.53 -23.26 12.78
CA ALA A 106 -9.14 -21.87 12.57
C ALA A 106 -10.34 -20.92 12.73
N LYS A 107 -11.47 -21.21 12.07
CA LYS A 107 -12.71 -20.43 12.21
C LYS A 107 -13.24 -20.38 13.64
N LYS A 108 -13.05 -21.46 14.40
CA LYS A 108 -13.57 -21.58 15.77
C LYS A 108 -12.66 -20.97 16.82
N LEU A 109 -11.34 -21.10 16.66
CA LEU A 109 -10.36 -20.89 17.73
C LEU A 109 -9.35 -19.78 17.44
N SER A 110 -9.13 -19.45 16.16
CA SER A 110 -8.14 -18.43 15.80
C SER A 110 -8.56 -17.06 16.30
N LYS A 111 -7.62 -16.37 16.93
CA LYS A 111 -7.75 -14.99 17.40
C LYS A 111 -7.28 -13.98 16.36
N ASP A 112 -6.74 -14.43 15.24
CA ASP A 112 -6.36 -13.53 14.15
C ASP A 112 -7.62 -13.02 13.43
N PRO A 113 -7.95 -11.72 13.55
CA PRO A 113 -9.13 -11.16 12.89
C PRO A 113 -8.99 -11.15 11.36
N GLY A 114 -7.76 -11.16 10.82
CA GLY A 114 -7.52 -11.09 9.38
C GLY A 114 -7.80 -12.40 8.64
N SER A 115 -7.46 -13.53 9.26
CA SER A 115 -7.56 -14.85 8.60
C SER A 115 -8.49 -15.84 9.29
N GLY A 116 -8.80 -15.67 10.59
CA GLY A 116 -9.54 -16.67 11.37
C GLY A 116 -10.88 -17.06 10.74
N ALA A 117 -11.70 -16.06 10.38
CA ALA A 117 -13.00 -16.27 9.72
C ALA A 117 -12.88 -16.99 8.35
N ASN A 118 -11.72 -16.88 7.70
CA ASN A 118 -11.40 -17.48 6.41
C ASN A 118 -10.62 -18.80 6.55
N GLY A 119 -10.71 -19.48 7.69
CA GLY A 119 -10.03 -20.77 7.89
C GLY A 119 -8.53 -20.64 8.13
N GLY A 120 -8.05 -19.44 8.47
CA GLY A 120 -6.65 -19.16 8.73
C GLY A 120 -5.82 -18.84 7.49
N ASP A 121 -6.43 -18.77 6.30
CA ASP A 121 -5.73 -18.49 5.04
C ASP A 121 -5.06 -17.10 5.04
N LEU A 122 -3.76 -17.07 4.77
CA LEU A 122 -2.95 -15.86 4.69
C LEU A 122 -2.69 -15.38 3.25
N ASP A 123 -3.26 -16.08 2.26
CA ASP A 123 -2.97 -15.90 0.83
C ASP A 123 -1.48 -16.11 0.48
N TRP A 124 -1.10 -15.87 -0.77
CA TRP A 124 0.28 -15.92 -1.22
C TRP A 124 1.08 -14.74 -0.65
N ALA A 125 2.15 -15.07 0.06
CA ALA A 125 3.07 -14.09 0.60
C ALA A 125 4.51 -14.62 0.59
N THR A 126 5.47 -13.71 0.48
CA THR A 126 6.88 -14.03 0.68
C THR A 126 7.18 -14.26 2.16
N ALA A 127 8.21 -15.05 2.47
CA ALA A 127 8.63 -15.29 3.84
C ALA A 127 9.02 -13.99 4.60
N THR A 128 9.41 -12.93 3.89
CA THR A 128 9.75 -11.62 4.46
C THR A 128 8.54 -10.82 4.93
N THR A 129 7.32 -11.24 4.55
CA THR A 129 6.07 -10.61 4.99
C THR A 129 5.75 -10.92 6.46
N PHE A 130 6.27 -12.03 6.99
CA PHE A 130 5.97 -12.51 8.34
C PHE A 130 7.14 -12.30 9.31
N VAL A 131 6.83 -12.34 10.62
CA VAL A 131 7.85 -12.31 11.66
C VAL A 131 8.74 -13.55 11.60
N LYS A 132 10.03 -13.37 11.88
CA LYS A 132 11.07 -14.40 11.70
C LYS A 132 10.69 -15.80 12.22
N PRO A 133 10.17 -15.98 13.45
CA PRO A 133 9.82 -17.32 13.94
C PRO A 133 8.75 -18.02 13.10
N PHE A 134 7.76 -17.27 12.61
CA PHE A 134 6.71 -17.80 11.74
C PHE A 134 7.29 -18.18 10.37
N SER A 135 8.09 -17.29 9.78
CA SER A 135 8.72 -17.52 8.48
C SER A 135 9.61 -18.76 8.48
N GLU A 136 10.44 -18.94 9.52
CA GLU A 136 11.32 -20.11 9.65
C GLU A 136 10.52 -21.42 9.77
N ALA A 137 9.46 -21.43 10.57
CA ALA A 137 8.59 -22.60 10.70
C ALA A 137 7.83 -22.92 9.40
N MET A 138 7.27 -21.89 8.75
CA MET A 138 6.53 -22.04 7.49
C MET A 138 7.43 -22.59 6.37
N VAL A 139 8.64 -22.06 6.21
CA VAL A 139 9.59 -22.48 5.17
C VAL A 139 10.10 -23.91 5.39
N ALA A 140 10.19 -24.36 6.65
CA ALA A 140 10.62 -25.71 6.99
C ALA A 140 9.57 -26.79 6.69
N LEU A 141 8.29 -26.42 6.54
CA LEU A 141 7.19 -27.33 6.25
C LEU A 141 7.10 -27.65 4.76
N LYS A 142 6.77 -28.90 4.43
CA LYS A 142 6.37 -29.27 3.08
C LYS A 142 4.91 -28.90 2.84
N LYS A 143 4.53 -28.79 1.56
CA LYS A 143 3.15 -28.55 1.16
C LYS A 143 2.21 -29.58 1.80
N GLY A 144 1.22 -29.10 2.55
CA GLY A 144 0.22 -29.92 3.23
C GLY A 144 0.61 -30.39 4.64
N GLU A 145 1.82 -30.07 5.12
CA GLU A 145 2.22 -30.35 6.50
C GLU A 145 1.71 -29.27 7.47
N VAL A 146 1.62 -29.65 8.74
CA VAL A 146 1.30 -28.77 9.87
C VAL A 146 2.48 -28.82 10.84
N SER A 147 2.78 -27.70 11.53
CA SER A 147 3.81 -27.69 12.56
C SER A 147 3.46 -28.66 13.69
N THR A 148 4.45 -29.46 14.12
CA THR A 148 4.28 -30.44 15.21
C THR A 148 4.40 -29.81 16.59
N ALA A 149 4.90 -28.57 16.66
CA ALA A 149 4.98 -27.76 17.87
C ALA A 149 4.37 -26.37 17.61
N PRO A 150 3.85 -25.70 18.66
CA PRO A 150 3.46 -24.29 18.56
C PRO A 150 4.64 -23.40 18.15
N VAL A 151 4.36 -22.38 17.35
CA VAL A 151 5.34 -21.36 16.95
C VAL A 151 5.07 -20.10 17.75
N GLN A 152 5.99 -19.72 18.64
CA GLN A 152 5.86 -18.48 19.41
C GLN A 152 6.30 -17.28 18.56
N THR A 153 5.45 -16.26 18.45
CA THR A 153 5.69 -15.07 17.63
C THR A 153 5.71 -13.77 18.42
N GLN A 154 5.06 -13.72 19.59
CA GLN A 154 4.99 -12.59 20.51
C GLN A 154 5.03 -13.09 21.97
#